data_AF-A0AA36HN28-F1
#
_entry.id   AF-A0AA36HN28-F1
#
_cell.length_a   1.000
_cell.length_b   1.000
_cell.length_c   1.000
_cell.angle_alpha   90.00
_cell.angle_beta   90.00
_cell.angle_gamma   90.00
#
_symmetry.space_group_name_H-M   'P 1'
#
loop_
_entity.id
_entity.type
_entity.pdbx_description
1 polymer ?
#
loop_
_entity_poly.entity_id
_entity_poly.type
_entity_poly.pdbx_seq_one_letter_code
_entity_poly.pdbx_strand_id
1 'polypeptide(L)'
;MDTIEDRLGIRIQLVQDALTTANTAALVEAKQLSESMLQEITGFADAAGSALGRHSVKAALAKFAAGERLEGPVNTTRAKVALGELAALHATLQSAAGTSKMQALGAQIQREASQLQSLAQRQLQTLGVYKEHSNASRAFVQKLRGHSSETRGALVEVDKIWWELRNKVDGYLDAAQQQVSAFQASLQAIAAYETCGTDLGAVQTSYAKNLAARDLGHAQLRSAWRDASHLFGELAAVLADGEVFEAFVRDEGCHSSLARQTLHQARLALRALKMLAHRFEAGGLPKPDGTPLVAAARRIQRSFKAATAC
;
A
#
# COMPACT_ATOMS: atom_id res chain seq x y z
N MET A 1 20.26 -20.16 11.70
CA MET A 1 19.41 -19.71 12.84
C MET A 1 19.62 -20.64 14.03
N ASP A 2 20.02 -21.87 13.74
CA ASP A 2 20.36 -22.99 14.61
C ASP A 2 21.25 -22.64 15.82
N THR A 3 22.26 -21.78 15.68
CA THR A 3 23.18 -21.47 16.79
C THR A 3 22.57 -20.62 17.92
N ILE A 4 21.48 -19.90 17.66
CA ILE A 4 20.81 -19.09 18.68
C ILE A 4 19.78 -19.94 19.44
N GLU A 5 19.00 -20.75 18.73
CA GLU A 5 18.02 -21.66 19.33
C GLU A 5 18.69 -22.69 20.23
N ASP A 6 19.80 -23.29 19.79
CA ASP A 6 20.58 -24.23 20.61
C ASP A 6 21.10 -23.57 21.90
N ARG A 7 21.63 -22.35 21.79
CA ARG A 7 22.13 -21.60 22.95
C ARG A 7 21.02 -21.18 23.90
N LEU A 8 19.84 -20.84 23.36
CA LEU A 8 18.68 -20.48 24.15
C LEU A 8 18.17 -21.70 24.93
N GLY A 9 18.02 -22.85 24.26
CA GLY A 9 17.61 -24.09 24.88
C GLY A 9 18.55 -24.52 26.00
N ILE A 10 19.86 -24.49 25.77
CA ILE A 10 20.87 -24.79 26.79
C ILE A 10 20.74 -23.83 27.98
N ARG A 11 20.57 -22.53 27.75
CA ARG A 11 20.49 -21.55 28.83
C ARG A 11 19.20 -21.68 29.63
N ILE A 12 18.08 -21.96 28.97
CA ILE A 12 16.78 -22.22 29.61
C ILE A 12 16.88 -23.45 30.51
N GLN A 13 17.47 -24.53 30.00
CA GLN A 13 17.70 -25.76 30.76
C GLN A 13 18.59 -25.50 31.99
N LEU A 14 19.68 -24.74 31.82
CA LEU A 14 20.56 -24.37 32.93
C LEU A 14 19.85 -23.54 34.01
N VAL A 15 18.92 -22.65 33.62
CA VAL A 15 18.10 -21.90 34.57
C VAL A 15 17.14 -22.84 35.31
N GLN A 16 16.51 -23.79 34.62
CA GLN A 16 15.63 -24.79 35.24
C GLN A 16 16.38 -25.74 36.18
N ASP A 17 17.57 -26.19 35.80
CA ASP A 17 18.44 -27.06 36.62
C ASP A 17 18.96 -26.32 37.87
N ALA A 18 19.28 -25.03 37.72
CA ALA A 18 19.66 -24.14 38.82
C ALA A 18 18.51 -23.91 39.81
N LEU A 19 17.27 -23.90 39.34
CA LEU A 19 16.07 -23.72 40.16
C LEU A 19 15.62 -25.01 40.84
N THR A 20 15.88 -26.18 40.26
CA THR A 20 15.50 -27.49 40.83
C THR A 20 16.43 -27.98 41.93
N THR A 21 17.70 -27.55 41.91
CA THR A 21 18.71 -27.97 42.90
C THR A 21 18.65 -27.19 44.22
N ALA A 22 17.86 -26.12 44.31
CA ALA A 22 17.86 -25.21 45.45
C ALA A 22 16.54 -25.26 46.25
N ASN A 23 16.60 -25.79 47.48
CA ASN A 23 15.44 -26.22 48.26
C ASN A 23 14.82 -25.10 49.16
N THR A 24 14.82 -23.84 48.70
CA THR A 24 14.28 -22.71 49.49
C THR A 24 12.95 -22.21 48.91
N ALA A 25 12.01 -21.81 49.78
CA ALA A 25 10.66 -21.38 49.37
C ALA A 25 10.68 -20.25 48.32
N ALA A 26 11.62 -19.30 48.42
CA ALA A 26 11.79 -18.21 47.46
C ALA A 26 12.22 -18.69 46.05
N LEU A 27 12.88 -19.84 45.94
CA LEU A 27 13.31 -20.42 44.66
C LEU A 27 12.21 -21.27 44.03
N VAL A 28 11.27 -21.80 44.82
CA VAL A 28 10.05 -22.47 44.31
C VAL A 28 9.13 -21.45 43.62
N GLU A 29 8.94 -20.27 44.21
CA GLU A 29 8.16 -19.18 43.60
C GLU A 29 8.84 -18.65 42.33
N ALA A 30 10.16 -18.46 42.37
CA ALA A 30 10.93 -18.06 41.19
C ALA A 30 10.88 -19.12 40.07
N LYS A 31 10.82 -20.41 40.41
CA LYS A 31 10.65 -21.49 39.46
C LYS A 31 9.30 -21.40 38.74
N GLN A 32 8.20 -21.30 39.47
CA GLN A 32 6.87 -21.14 38.89
C GLN A 32 6.77 -19.90 38.00
N LEU A 33 7.35 -18.78 38.44
CA LEU A 33 7.41 -17.55 37.66
C LEU A 33 8.21 -17.74 36.36
N SER A 34 9.36 -18.41 36.42
CA SER A 34 10.19 -18.67 35.24
C SER A 34 9.51 -19.62 34.23
N GLU A 35 8.80 -20.64 34.71
CA GLU A 35 8.07 -21.59 33.85
C GLU A 35 6.91 -20.89 33.13
N SER A 36 6.18 -20.01 33.83
CA SER A 36 5.14 -19.16 33.23
C SER A 36 5.74 -18.23 32.17
N MET A 37 6.83 -17.54 32.48
CA MET A 37 7.51 -16.65 31.54
C MET A 37 8.00 -17.40 30.29
N LEU A 38 8.54 -18.61 30.44
CA LEU A 38 9.02 -19.41 29.31
C LEU A 38 7.89 -19.89 28.38
N GLN A 39 6.73 -20.25 28.93
CA GLN A 39 5.54 -20.57 28.14
C GLN A 39 5.00 -19.36 27.38
N GLU A 40 5.10 -18.16 27.96
CA GLU A 40 4.71 -16.92 27.28
C GLU A 40 5.71 -16.52 26.18
N ILE A 41 7.01 -16.72 26.42
CA ILE A 41 8.09 -16.41 25.48
C ILE A 41 7.98 -17.20 24.18
N THR A 42 7.63 -18.49 24.25
CA THR A 42 7.38 -19.30 23.05
C THR A 42 6.19 -18.76 22.26
N GLY A 43 5.12 -18.32 22.93
CA GLY A 43 3.98 -17.67 22.29
C GLY A 43 4.31 -16.31 21.65
N PHE A 44 5.23 -15.53 22.23
CA PHE A 44 5.63 -14.22 21.69
C PHE A 44 6.54 -14.31 20.47
N ALA A 45 7.41 -15.34 20.40
CA ALA A 45 8.26 -15.58 19.23
C ALA A 45 7.43 -15.81 17.96
N ASP A 46 6.31 -16.52 18.08
CA ASP A 46 5.36 -16.77 16.98
C ASP A 46 4.48 -15.54 16.67
N ALA A 47 4.28 -14.64 17.64
CA ALA A 47 3.41 -13.47 17.51
C ALA A 47 4.10 -12.20 16.97
N ALA A 48 5.44 -12.14 16.98
CA ALA A 48 6.23 -10.99 16.52
C ALA A 48 6.20 -10.79 14.99
N GLY A 49 5.04 -10.41 14.44
CA GLY A 49 4.82 -10.27 13.00
C GLY A 49 5.58 -9.09 12.35
N SER A 50 5.89 -8.04 13.12
CA SER A 50 6.51 -6.83 12.57
C SER A 50 8.05 -6.95 12.42
N ALA A 51 8.62 -6.39 11.37
CA ALA A 51 10.08 -6.41 11.13
C ALA A 51 10.88 -5.67 12.22
N LEU A 52 10.30 -4.59 12.77
CA LEU A 52 10.87 -3.82 13.90
C LEU A 52 10.81 -4.64 15.21
N GLY A 53 9.69 -5.31 15.47
CA GLY A 53 9.55 -6.24 16.59
C GLY A 53 10.57 -7.37 16.48
N ARG A 54 10.76 -7.96 15.29
CA ARG A 54 11.75 -9.00 15.05
C ARG A 54 13.19 -8.58 15.36
N HIS A 55 13.58 -7.34 15.06
CA HIS A 55 14.94 -6.87 15.35
C HIS A 55 15.17 -6.66 16.85
N SER A 56 14.20 -6.07 17.55
CA SER A 56 14.23 -5.92 19.01
C SER A 56 14.22 -7.27 19.73
N VAL A 57 13.34 -8.18 19.31
CA VAL A 57 13.26 -9.57 19.78
C VAL A 57 14.59 -10.29 19.57
N LYS A 58 15.18 -10.20 18.37
CA LYS A 58 16.47 -10.85 18.06
C LYS A 58 17.62 -10.27 18.88
N ALA A 59 17.65 -8.96 19.10
CA ALA A 59 18.66 -8.32 19.95
C ALA A 59 18.50 -8.71 21.43
N ALA A 60 17.27 -8.78 21.93
CA ALA A 60 16.97 -9.22 23.29
C ALA A 60 17.33 -10.70 23.51
N LEU A 61 16.98 -11.57 22.56
CA LEU A 61 17.35 -12.99 22.58
C LEU A 61 18.87 -13.17 22.47
N ALA A 62 19.56 -12.40 21.63
CA ALA A 62 21.02 -12.45 21.53
C ALA A 62 21.70 -11.98 22.82
N LYS A 63 21.20 -10.91 23.45
CA LYS A 63 21.69 -10.40 24.74
C LYS A 63 21.45 -11.42 25.85
N PHE A 64 20.27 -12.03 25.90
CA PHE A 64 19.96 -13.10 26.85
C PHE A 64 20.86 -14.32 26.61
N ALA A 65 21.03 -14.78 25.37
CA ALA A 65 21.90 -15.90 25.04
C ALA A 65 23.39 -15.63 25.37
N ALA A 66 23.84 -14.38 25.26
CA ALA A 66 25.23 -13.97 25.50
C ALA A 66 25.55 -13.60 26.95
N GLY A 67 24.57 -13.50 27.86
CA GLY A 67 24.81 -13.20 29.27
C GLY A 67 25.72 -14.25 29.94
N GLU A 68 26.11 -14.02 31.20
CA GLU A 68 27.04 -14.91 31.91
C GLU A 68 26.49 -16.34 31.97
N ARG A 69 27.33 -17.34 31.65
CA ARG A 69 26.91 -18.74 31.69
C ARG A 69 26.83 -19.19 33.15
N LEU A 70 25.76 -19.91 33.49
CA LEU A 70 25.58 -20.54 34.80
C LEU A 70 26.47 -21.80 34.94
N GLU A 71 27.72 -21.75 34.46
CA GLU A 71 28.68 -22.84 34.62
C GLU A 71 29.28 -22.77 36.04
N GLY A 72 29.12 -23.85 36.82
CA GLY A 72 29.61 -23.97 38.21
C GLY A 72 28.51 -24.04 39.27
N PRO A 73 28.88 -24.16 40.57
CA PRO A 73 27.92 -24.29 41.65
C PRO A 73 26.99 -23.06 41.71
N VAL A 74 25.69 -23.32 41.58
CA VAL A 74 24.64 -22.30 41.56
C VAL A 74 24.51 -21.72 42.98
N ASN A 75 24.80 -20.43 43.12
CA ASN A 75 24.54 -19.68 44.35
C ASN A 75 23.32 -18.76 44.16
N THR A 76 22.72 -18.34 45.27
CA THR A 76 21.51 -17.50 45.28
C THR A 76 21.70 -16.17 44.54
N THR A 77 22.91 -15.61 44.57
CA THR A 77 23.25 -14.37 43.84
C THR A 77 23.17 -14.56 42.33
N ARG A 78 23.74 -15.65 41.80
CA ARG A 78 23.70 -15.98 40.36
C ARG A 78 22.28 -16.30 39.89
N ALA A 79 21.49 -17.00 40.71
CA ALA A 79 20.09 -17.26 40.41
C ALA A 79 19.27 -15.96 40.29
N LYS A 80 19.51 -14.98 41.17
CA LYS A 80 18.86 -13.65 41.08
C LYS A 80 19.24 -12.87 39.82
N VAL A 81 20.51 -12.94 39.40
CA VAL A 81 20.97 -12.30 38.16
C VAL A 81 20.27 -12.93 36.95
N ALA A 82 20.23 -14.26 36.87
CA ALA A 82 19.56 -14.98 35.79
C ALA A 82 18.05 -14.69 35.72
N LEU A 83 17.37 -14.60 36.87
CA LEU A 83 15.96 -14.19 36.94
C LEU A 83 15.75 -12.75 36.48
N GLY A 84 16.66 -11.83 36.82
CA GLY A 84 16.62 -10.45 36.33
C GLY A 84 16.79 -10.36 34.81
N GLU A 85 17.70 -11.16 34.23
CA GLU A 85 17.86 -11.26 32.78
C GLU A 85 16.63 -11.85 32.08
N LEU A 86 16.01 -12.87 32.68
CA LEU A 86 14.78 -13.48 32.18
C LEU A 86 13.60 -12.50 32.22
N ALA A 87 13.43 -11.77 33.32
CA ALA A 87 12.39 -10.75 33.46
C ALA A 87 12.58 -9.60 32.45
N ALA A 88 13.82 -9.18 32.20
CA ALA A 88 14.14 -8.16 31.18
C ALA A 88 13.84 -8.66 29.76
N LEU A 89 14.14 -9.93 29.45
CA LEU A 89 13.77 -10.57 28.19
C LEU A 89 12.25 -10.62 28.04
N HIS A 90 11.54 -11.11 29.06
CA HIS A 90 10.09 -11.22 29.07
C HIS A 90 9.42 -9.86 28.84
N ALA A 91 9.83 -8.81 29.56
CA ALA A 91 9.31 -7.45 29.35
C ALA A 91 9.56 -6.92 27.92
N THR A 92 10.73 -7.23 27.35
CA THR A 92 11.05 -6.82 25.97
C THR A 92 10.18 -7.57 24.96
N LEU A 93 10.00 -8.88 25.14
CA LEU A 93 9.15 -9.71 24.29
C LEU A 93 7.67 -9.35 24.43
N GLN A 94 7.21 -9.06 25.65
CA GLN A 94 5.86 -8.57 25.92
C GLN A 94 5.62 -7.20 25.27
N SER A 95 6.60 -6.29 25.29
CA SER A 95 6.49 -5.00 24.59
C SER A 95 6.50 -5.15 23.06
N ALA A 96 7.29 -6.09 22.54
CA ALA A 96 7.36 -6.40 21.11
C ALA A 96 6.10 -7.13 20.62
N ALA A 97 5.50 -7.96 21.47
CA ALA A 97 4.22 -8.63 21.24
C ALA A 97 3.01 -7.73 21.52
N GLY A 98 3.19 -6.66 22.31
CA GLY A 98 2.16 -5.69 22.68
C GLY A 98 1.66 -4.81 21.53
N THR A 99 2.39 -4.74 20.41
CA THR A 99 1.78 -4.33 19.13
C THR A 99 0.88 -5.46 18.64
N SER A 100 -0.42 -5.34 18.89
CA SER A 100 -1.38 -6.39 18.50
C SER A 100 -1.22 -6.74 17.02
N LYS A 101 -1.45 -8.02 16.66
CA LYS A 101 -1.38 -8.48 15.27
C LYS A 101 -2.19 -7.59 14.32
N MET A 102 -3.28 -7.00 14.81
CA MET A 102 -4.13 -6.04 14.09
C MET A 102 -3.44 -4.71 13.81
N GLN A 103 -2.64 -4.18 14.75
CA GLN A 103 -1.84 -2.97 14.52
C GLN A 103 -0.75 -3.21 13.48
N ALA A 104 -0.05 -4.35 13.56
CA ALA A 104 0.97 -4.72 12.60
C ALA A 104 0.40 -4.90 11.18
N LEU A 105 -0.75 -5.58 11.07
CA LEU A 105 -1.49 -5.74 9.82
C LEU A 105 -1.95 -4.38 9.27
N GLY A 106 -2.55 -3.53 10.10
CA GLY A 106 -2.99 -2.19 9.69
C GLY A 106 -1.85 -1.33 9.16
N ALA A 107 -0.68 -1.36 9.83
CA ALA A 107 0.51 -0.64 9.37
C ALA A 107 1.08 -1.21 8.05
N GLN A 108 0.99 -2.52 7.82
CA GLN A 108 1.39 -3.12 6.55
C GLN A 108 0.46 -2.68 5.40
N ILE A 109 -0.85 -2.79 5.60
CA ILE A 109 -1.86 -2.39 4.60
C ILE A 109 -1.71 -0.91 4.23
N GLN A 110 -1.51 -0.03 5.22
CA GLN A 110 -1.24 1.39 5.00
C GLN A 110 -0.05 1.61 4.06
N ARG A 111 1.09 0.94 4.33
CA ARG A 111 2.30 1.09 3.54
C ARG A 111 2.11 0.62 2.10
N GLU A 112 1.51 -0.54 1.91
CA GLU A 112 1.25 -1.09 0.57
C GLU A 112 0.27 -0.21 -0.21
N ALA A 113 -0.79 0.28 0.44
CA ALA A 113 -1.75 1.19 -0.17
C ALA A 113 -1.10 2.52 -0.58
N SER A 114 -0.32 3.15 0.30
CA SER A 114 0.40 4.40 -0.02
C SER A 114 1.43 4.20 -1.14
N GLN A 115 2.12 3.05 -1.18
CA GLN A 115 3.05 2.73 -2.27
C GLN A 115 2.31 2.61 -3.61
N LEU A 116 1.22 1.84 -3.66
CA LEU A 116 0.40 1.69 -4.86
C LEU A 116 -0.20 3.03 -5.32
N GLN A 117 -0.69 3.85 -4.39
CA GLN A 117 -1.20 5.17 -4.69
C GLN A 117 -0.11 6.08 -5.25
N SER A 118 1.09 6.09 -4.64
CA SER A 118 2.22 6.89 -5.14
C SER A 118 2.65 6.48 -6.56
N LEU A 119 2.53 5.19 -6.89
CA LEU A 119 2.84 4.67 -8.21
C LEU A 119 1.76 5.07 -9.22
N ALA A 120 0.49 4.96 -8.84
CA ALA A 120 -0.63 5.42 -9.65
C ALA A 120 -0.54 6.93 -9.91
N GLN A 121 -0.30 7.74 -8.87
CA GLN A 121 -0.12 9.19 -8.99
C GLN A 121 1.07 9.54 -9.89
N ARG A 122 2.21 8.86 -9.80
CA ARG A 122 3.35 9.09 -10.71
C ARG A 122 2.99 8.79 -12.17
N GLN A 123 2.25 7.72 -12.42
CA GLN A 123 1.76 7.39 -13.76
C GLN A 123 0.75 8.43 -14.28
N LEU A 124 -0.12 8.95 -13.40
CA LEU A 124 -1.09 10.00 -13.75
C LEU A 124 -0.44 11.38 -13.90
N GLN A 125 0.64 11.67 -13.17
CA GLN A 125 1.47 12.85 -13.39
C GLN A 125 2.05 12.84 -14.80
N THR A 126 2.35 11.65 -15.35
CA THR A 126 2.79 11.50 -16.75
C THR A 126 1.70 11.88 -17.76
N LEU A 127 0.41 11.69 -17.41
CA LEU A 127 -0.71 12.21 -18.21
C LEU A 127 -0.74 13.75 -18.23
N GLY A 128 -0.19 14.42 -17.20
CA GLY A 128 -0.13 15.88 -17.08
C GLY A 128 1.19 16.54 -17.48
N VAL A 129 2.19 15.81 -17.99
CA VAL A 129 3.45 16.38 -18.54
C VAL A 129 3.20 17.28 -19.77
N TYR A 130 1.95 17.34 -20.22
CA TYR A 130 1.46 18.40 -21.09
C TYR A 130 1.57 19.82 -20.52
N LYS A 131 2.17 20.12 -19.36
CA LYS A 131 2.47 21.53 -19.01
C LYS A 131 3.69 22.06 -19.77
N GLU A 132 4.78 21.30 -19.83
CA GLU A 132 5.94 21.61 -20.69
C GLU A 132 5.58 21.41 -22.16
N HIS A 133 4.83 20.35 -22.47
CA HIS A 133 4.31 20.12 -23.81
C HIS A 133 3.12 21.01 -24.19
N SER A 134 2.43 21.69 -23.27
CA SER A 134 1.45 22.74 -23.56
C SER A 134 2.18 23.98 -24.01
N ASN A 135 3.37 24.27 -23.49
CA ASN A 135 4.18 25.34 -24.05
C ASN A 135 4.65 24.98 -25.47
N ALA A 136 5.11 23.74 -25.69
CA ALA A 136 5.44 23.24 -27.02
C ALA A 136 4.22 23.13 -27.96
N SER A 137 3.06 22.73 -27.44
CA SER A 137 1.79 22.61 -28.17
C SER A 137 1.16 23.97 -28.41
N ARG A 138 1.31 24.94 -27.50
CA ARG A 138 0.95 26.35 -27.74
C ARG A 138 1.87 26.95 -28.79
N ALA A 139 3.18 26.66 -28.74
CA ALA A 139 4.12 27.07 -29.78
C ALA A 139 3.80 26.40 -31.13
N PHE A 140 3.37 25.14 -31.11
CA PHE A 140 2.88 24.40 -32.28
C PHE A 140 1.57 24.99 -32.81
N VAL A 141 0.59 25.26 -31.94
CA VAL A 141 -0.68 25.96 -32.24
C VAL A 141 -0.42 27.37 -32.80
N GLN A 142 0.62 28.06 -32.32
CA GLN A 142 1.07 29.34 -32.86
C GLN A 142 1.79 29.19 -34.22
N LYS A 143 2.53 28.10 -34.45
CA LYS A 143 3.12 27.76 -35.77
C LYS A 143 2.06 27.30 -36.78
N LEU A 144 1.00 26.67 -36.31
CA LEU A 144 -0.20 26.26 -37.06
C LEU A 144 -1.05 27.47 -37.52
N ARG A 145 -0.55 28.71 -37.48
CA ARG A 145 -1.27 29.92 -37.93
C ARG A 145 -1.81 29.83 -39.37
N GLY A 146 -1.23 28.99 -40.23
CA GLY A 146 -1.71 28.67 -41.58
C GLY A 146 -2.62 27.44 -41.72
N HIS A 147 -2.87 26.70 -40.64
CA HIS A 147 -3.72 25.51 -40.62
C HIS A 147 -5.16 25.83 -40.21
N SER A 148 -6.09 24.92 -40.54
CA SER A 148 -7.52 25.09 -40.25
C SER A 148 -7.75 25.36 -38.76
N SER A 149 -8.72 26.23 -38.47
CA SER A 149 -9.14 26.55 -37.09
C SER A 149 -9.55 25.28 -36.31
N GLU A 150 -9.96 24.23 -37.03
CA GLU A 150 -10.48 22.98 -36.50
C GLU A 150 -9.39 22.14 -35.81
N THR A 151 -8.20 21.99 -36.42
CA THR A 151 -7.10 21.23 -35.80
C THR A 151 -6.64 21.88 -34.48
N ARG A 152 -6.60 23.22 -34.41
CA ARG A 152 -6.25 23.93 -33.18
C ARG A 152 -7.31 23.73 -32.09
N GLY A 153 -8.59 23.77 -32.47
CA GLY A 153 -9.70 23.46 -31.57
C GLY A 153 -9.61 22.04 -31.01
N ALA A 154 -9.31 21.05 -31.86
CA ALA A 154 -9.17 19.66 -31.45
C ALA A 154 -8.06 19.44 -30.42
N LEU A 155 -6.91 20.12 -30.55
CA LEU A 155 -5.81 20.00 -29.58
C LEU A 155 -6.16 20.58 -28.21
N VAL A 156 -6.87 21.70 -28.19
CA VAL A 156 -7.36 22.30 -26.93
C VAL A 156 -8.38 21.37 -26.27
N GLU A 157 -9.26 20.75 -27.05
CA GLU A 157 -10.25 19.82 -26.52
C GLU A 157 -9.59 18.53 -25.98
N VAL A 158 -8.58 18.00 -26.67
CA VAL A 158 -7.78 16.85 -26.18
C VAL A 158 -7.15 17.17 -24.81
N ASP A 159 -6.53 18.35 -24.66
CA ASP A 159 -5.93 18.76 -23.38
C ASP A 159 -6.98 18.88 -22.27
N LYS A 160 -8.14 19.48 -22.56
CA LYS A 160 -9.25 19.58 -21.61
C LYS A 160 -9.72 18.19 -21.15
N ILE A 161 -9.97 17.28 -22.09
CA ILE A 161 -10.39 15.90 -21.79
C ILE A 161 -9.34 15.18 -20.94
N TRP A 162 -8.05 15.41 -21.17
CA TRP A 162 -6.96 14.86 -20.35
C TRP A 162 -6.98 15.31 -18.90
N TRP A 163 -7.15 16.61 -18.67
CA TRP A 163 -7.25 17.13 -17.31
C TRP A 163 -8.48 16.61 -16.60
N GLU A 164 -9.62 16.56 -17.29
CA GLU A 164 -10.85 16.01 -16.72
C GLU A 164 -10.72 14.53 -16.37
N LEU A 165 -10.17 13.70 -17.28
CA LEU A 165 -9.96 12.27 -17.02
C LEU A 165 -9.07 12.07 -15.80
N ARG A 166 -7.97 12.82 -15.72
CA ARG A 166 -7.07 12.78 -14.57
C ARG A 166 -7.79 13.16 -13.28
N ASN A 167 -8.55 14.26 -13.27
CA ASN A 167 -9.29 14.71 -12.09
C ASN A 167 -10.27 13.65 -11.58
N LYS A 168 -10.92 12.90 -12.48
CA LYS A 168 -11.82 11.80 -12.10
C LYS A 168 -11.07 10.63 -11.44
N VAL A 169 -9.90 10.28 -11.96
CA VAL A 169 -9.08 9.21 -11.38
C VAL A 169 -8.45 9.65 -10.05
N ASP A 170 -7.88 10.86 -9.99
CA ASP A 170 -7.26 11.42 -8.78
C ASP A 170 -8.30 11.53 -7.64
N GLY A 171 -9.51 12.00 -7.94
CA GLY A 171 -10.61 12.05 -6.95
C GLY A 171 -11.00 10.67 -6.39
N TYR A 172 -10.97 9.61 -7.21
CA TYR A 172 -11.14 8.25 -6.70
C TYR A 172 -9.97 7.80 -5.83
N LEU A 173 -8.72 8.08 -6.22
CA LEU A 173 -7.55 7.70 -5.45
C LEU A 173 -7.55 8.34 -4.05
N ASP A 174 -8.00 9.59 -3.94
CA ASP A 174 -8.15 10.27 -2.65
C ASP A 174 -9.23 9.60 -1.78
N ALA A 175 -10.37 9.23 -2.37
CA ALA A 175 -11.41 8.48 -1.66
C ALA A 175 -10.94 7.09 -1.22
N ALA A 176 -10.17 6.38 -2.05
CA ALA A 176 -9.58 5.09 -1.72
C ALA A 176 -8.58 5.20 -0.55
N GLN A 177 -7.80 6.28 -0.48
CA GLN A 177 -6.89 6.53 0.64
C GLN A 177 -7.65 6.81 1.94
N GLN A 178 -8.78 7.53 1.88
CA GLN A 178 -9.66 7.72 3.03
C GLN A 178 -10.25 6.38 3.53
N GLN A 179 -10.65 5.50 2.61
CA GLN A 179 -11.13 4.15 2.94
C GLN A 179 -10.07 3.33 3.68
N VAL A 180 -8.82 3.31 3.19
CA VAL A 180 -7.71 2.59 3.85
C VAL A 180 -7.44 3.17 5.24
N SER A 181 -7.45 4.50 5.38
CA SER A 181 -7.23 5.17 6.66
C SER A 181 -8.34 4.83 7.67
N ALA A 182 -9.59 4.79 7.23
CA ALA A 182 -10.72 4.39 8.07
C ALA A 182 -10.64 2.91 8.49
N PHE A 183 -10.21 2.03 7.58
CA PHE A 183 -9.98 0.62 7.90
C PHE A 183 -8.87 0.47 8.95
N GLN A 184 -7.74 1.17 8.79
CA GLN A 184 -6.66 1.17 9.77
C GLN A 184 -7.13 1.63 11.15
N ALA A 185 -7.91 2.72 11.20
CA ALA A 185 -8.48 3.22 12.45
C ALA A 185 -9.41 2.19 13.11
N SER A 186 -10.14 1.38 12.33
CA SER A 186 -10.95 0.28 12.86
C SER A 186 -10.12 -0.85 13.46
N LEU A 187 -9.00 -1.22 12.82
CA LEU A 187 -8.07 -2.22 13.34
C LEU A 187 -7.39 -1.74 14.63
N GLN A 188 -7.04 -0.45 14.70
CA GLN A 188 -6.48 0.16 15.92
C GLN A 188 -7.48 0.19 17.07
N ALA A 189 -8.76 0.48 16.80
CA ALA A 189 -9.81 0.44 17.81
C ALA A 189 -10.00 -0.99 18.37
N ILE A 190 -10.02 -2.00 17.50
CA ILE A 190 -10.09 -3.43 17.91
C ILE A 190 -8.89 -3.79 18.78
N ALA A 191 -7.68 -3.43 18.35
CA ALA A 191 -6.46 -3.65 19.11
C ALA A 191 -6.50 -3.00 20.51
N ALA A 192 -6.97 -1.76 20.59
CA ALA A 192 -7.10 -1.06 21.86
C ALA A 192 -8.15 -1.71 22.77
N TYR A 193 -9.22 -2.27 22.19
CA TYR A 193 -10.25 -2.98 22.94
C TYR A 193 -9.72 -4.31 23.51
N GLU A 194 -8.92 -5.06 22.76
CA GLU A 194 -8.25 -6.27 23.23
C GLU A 194 -7.35 -6.02 24.46
N THR A 195 -6.75 -4.83 24.55
CA THR A 195 -5.92 -4.42 25.70
C THR A 195 -6.68 -3.61 26.75
N CYS A 196 -8.02 -3.63 26.72
CA CYS A 196 -8.90 -2.85 27.62
C CYS A 196 -8.63 -1.32 27.61
N GLY A 197 -7.98 -0.79 26.57
CA GLY A 197 -7.66 0.63 26.41
C GLY A 197 -8.80 1.47 25.80
N THR A 198 -9.86 0.83 25.31
CA THR A 198 -11.07 1.49 24.82
C THR A 198 -12.30 0.62 25.09
N ASP A 199 -13.50 1.21 25.04
CA ASP A 199 -14.76 0.49 25.21
C ASP A 199 -15.32 -0.07 23.89
N LEU A 200 -16.33 -0.94 23.99
CA LEU A 200 -16.97 -1.55 22.82
C LEU A 200 -17.67 -0.50 21.93
N GLY A 201 -18.17 0.60 22.51
CA GLY A 201 -18.82 1.68 21.79
C GLY A 201 -17.86 2.43 20.85
N ALA A 202 -16.61 2.62 21.26
CA ALA A 202 -15.56 3.18 20.42
C ALA A 202 -15.22 2.26 19.23
N VAL A 203 -15.17 0.94 19.45
CA VAL A 203 -14.98 -0.05 18.37
C VAL A 203 -16.13 0.00 17.38
N GLN A 204 -17.38 -0.02 17.86
CA GLN A 204 -18.57 0.08 17.02
C GLN A 204 -18.59 1.37 16.20
N THR A 205 -18.22 2.50 16.81
CA THR A 205 -18.12 3.80 16.12
C THR A 205 -17.06 3.78 15.02
N SER A 206 -15.89 3.21 15.29
CA SER A 206 -14.81 3.09 14.30
C SER A 206 -15.19 2.17 13.15
N TYR A 207 -15.87 1.05 13.46
CA TYR A 207 -16.40 0.13 12.46
C TYR A 207 -17.47 0.78 11.56
N ALA A 208 -18.41 1.52 12.15
CA ALA A 208 -19.42 2.27 11.39
C ALA A 208 -18.79 3.30 10.44
N LYS A 209 -17.75 4.03 10.90
CA LYS A 209 -16.98 4.94 10.04
C LYS A 209 -16.28 4.22 8.89
N ASN A 210 -15.70 3.05 9.14
CA ASN A 210 -15.09 2.22 8.10
C ASN A 210 -16.12 1.76 7.05
N LEU A 211 -17.32 1.34 7.47
CA LEU A 211 -18.40 0.99 6.54
C LEU A 211 -18.84 2.19 5.69
N ALA A 212 -19.04 3.35 6.31
CA ALA A 212 -19.40 4.57 5.59
C ALA A 212 -18.31 4.98 4.58
N ALA A 213 -17.02 4.88 4.96
CA ALA A 213 -15.90 5.17 4.07
C ALA A 213 -15.82 4.18 2.90
N ARG A 214 -16.11 2.89 3.13
CA ARG A 214 -16.20 1.87 2.08
C ARG A 214 -17.33 2.19 1.10
N ASP A 215 -18.52 2.51 1.60
CA ASP A 215 -19.68 2.79 0.76
C ASP A 215 -19.48 4.07 -0.08
N LEU A 216 -18.87 5.10 0.52
CA LEU A 216 -18.41 6.30 -0.20
C LEU A 216 -17.36 5.95 -1.27
N GLY A 217 -16.37 5.13 -0.93
CA GLY A 217 -15.34 4.64 -1.87
C GLY A 217 -15.94 3.91 -3.06
N HIS A 218 -16.97 3.07 -2.84
CA HIS A 218 -17.71 2.39 -3.89
C HIS A 218 -18.49 3.37 -4.78
N ALA A 219 -19.15 4.37 -4.20
CA ALA A 219 -19.84 5.41 -4.95
C ALA A 219 -18.86 6.20 -5.84
N GLN A 220 -17.71 6.60 -5.29
CA GLN A 220 -16.66 7.31 -6.01
C GLN A 220 -16.06 6.46 -7.13
N LEU A 221 -15.81 5.16 -6.89
CA LEU A 221 -15.34 4.24 -7.92
C LEU A 221 -16.30 4.15 -9.11
N ARG A 222 -17.61 4.03 -8.84
CA ARG A 222 -18.64 4.00 -9.90
C ARG A 222 -18.68 5.30 -10.69
N SER A 223 -18.65 6.44 -9.99
CA SER A 223 -18.65 7.76 -10.63
C SER A 223 -17.39 7.95 -11.49
N ALA A 224 -16.21 7.68 -10.93
CA ALA A 224 -14.95 7.81 -11.64
C ALA A 224 -14.88 6.91 -12.87
N TRP A 225 -15.32 5.66 -12.76
CA TRP A 225 -15.39 4.75 -13.90
C TRP A 225 -16.29 5.28 -15.02
N ARG A 226 -17.53 5.65 -14.69
CA ARG A 226 -18.50 6.13 -15.68
C ARG A 226 -17.98 7.38 -16.38
N ASP A 227 -17.58 8.38 -15.59
CA ASP A 227 -17.15 9.67 -16.11
C ASP A 227 -15.86 9.52 -16.93
N ALA A 228 -14.85 8.81 -16.41
CA ALA A 228 -13.59 8.60 -17.13
C ALA A 228 -13.75 7.74 -18.39
N SER A 229 -14.70 6.78 -18.39
CA SER A 229 -14.98 5.97 -19.58
C SER A 229 -15.65 6.78 -20.69
N HIS A 230 -16.57 7.68 -20.34
CA HIS A 230 -17.16 8.62 -21.29
C HIS A 230 -16.08 9.55 -21.87
N LEU A 231 -15.25 10.16 -21.02
CA LEU A 231 -14.16 11.03 -21.45
C LEU A 231 -13.16 10.32 -22.36
N PHE A 232 -12.84 9.05 -22.10
CA PHE A 232 -11.97 8.26 -22.98
C PHE A 232 -12.61 7.95 -24.33
N GLY A 233 -13.93 7.74 -24.36
CA GLY A 233 -14.70 7.61 -25.60
C GLY A 233 -14.71 8.91 -26.41
N GLU A 234 -14.92 10.04 -25.74
CA GLU A 234 -14.87 11.38 -26.34
C GLU A 234 -13.50 11.69 -26.91
N LEU A 235 -12.43 11.44 -26.16
CA LEU A 235 -11.08 11.53 -26.68
C LEU A 235 -10.89 10.70 -27.94
N ALA A 236 -11.37 9.45 -27.96
CA ALA A 236 -11.23 8.60 -29.13
C ALA A 236 -11.96 9.18 -30.35
N ALA A 237 -13.09 9.87 -30.15
CA ALA A 237 -13.77 10.62 -31.21
C ALA A 237 -12.95 11.82 -31.66
N VAL A 238 -12.49 12.68 -30.74
CA VAL A 238 -11.69 13.87 -31.10
C VAL A 238 -10.41 13.50 -31.84
N LEU A 239 -9.69 12.47 -31.38
CA LEU A 239 -8.44 12.03 -32.02
C LEU A 239 -8.66 11.38 -33.39
N ALA A 240 -9.68 10.54 -33.52
CA ALA A 240 -9.89 9.76 -34.74
C ALA A 240 -10.70 10.52 -35.80
N ASP A 241 -11.74 11.25 -35.39
CA ASP A 241 -12.63 11.98 -36.31
C ASP A 241 -12.15 13.40 -36.55
N GLY A 242 -11.43 13.99 -35.59
CA GLY A 242 -10.77 15.29 -35.77
C GLY A 242 -9.44 15.20 -36.51
N GLU A 243 -9.09 14.02 -37.06
CA GLU A 243 -7.87 13.77 -37.86
C GLU A 243 -6.57 14.27 -37.18
N VAL A 244 -6.54 14.25 -35.84
CA VAL A 244 -5.47 14.89 -35.06
C VAL A 244 -4.12 14.25 -35.34
N PHE A 245 -4.08 12.92 -35.50
CA PHE A 245 -2.85 12.21 -35.85
C PHE A 245 -2.36 12.53 -37.27
N GLU A 246 -3.27 12.72 -38.23
CA GLU A 246 -2.90 13.08 -39.60
C GLU A 246 -2.33 14.50 -39.64
N ALA A 247 -2.91 15.42 -38.87
CA ALA A 247 -2.35 16.75 -38.72
C ALA A 247 -0.92 16.73 -38.13
N PHE A 248 -0.68 15.91 -37.11
CA PHE A 248 0.67 15.75 -36.56
C PHE A 248 1.67 15.17 -37.57
N VAL A 249 1.27 14.16 -38.34
CA VAL A 249 2.15 13.55 -39.35
C VAL A 249 2.39 14.47 -40.53
N ARG A 250 1.39 15.24 -40.96
CA ARG A 250 1.55 16.25 -42.01
C ARG A 250 2.60 17.30 -41.64
N ASP A 251 2.67 17.67 -40.36
CA ASP A 251 3.56 18.73 -39.89
C ASP A 251 4.96 18.25 -39.47
N GLU A 252 5.05 17.09 -38.81
CA GLU A 252 6.32 16.56 -38.28
C GLU A 252 6.87 15.37 -39.09
N GLY A 253 6.13 14.89 -40.09
CA GLY A 253 6.43 13.68 -40.85
C GLY A 253 6.04 12.37 -40.13
N CYS A 254 6.38 11.25 -40.76
CA CYS A 254 6.05 9.88 -40.32
C CYS A 254 6.60 9.50 -38.94
N HIS A 255 7.53 10.29 -38.42
CA HIS A 255 8.16 10.09 -37.11
C HIS A 255 7.73 11.14 -36.10
N SER A 256 6.55 11.75 -36.31
CA SER A 256 5.96 12.73 -35.41
C SER A 256 6.07 12.31 -33.94
N SER A 257 6.76 13.16 -33.17
CA SER A 257 6.91 13.01 -31.73
C SER A 257 5.57 13.21 -31.03
N LEU A 258 4.77 14.18 -31.51
CA LEU A 258 3.44 14.48 -30.99
C LEU A 258 2.50 13.29 -31.16
N ALA A 259 2.43 12.70 -32.36
CA ALA A 259 1.56 11.54 -32.60
C ALA A 259 1.91 10.36 -31.68
N ARG A 260 3.19 10.05 -31.52
CA ARG A 260 3.64 8.96 -30.63
C ARG A 260 3.33 9.25 -29.16
N GLN A 261 3.52 10.49 -28.74
CA GLN A 261 3.25 10.92 -27.37
C GLN A 261 1.75 10.89 -27.04
N THR A 262 0.90 11.41 -27.93
CA THR A 262 -0.56 11.37 -27.76
C THR A 262 -1.05 9.92 -27.68
N LEU A 263 -0.54 9.02 -28.52
CA LEU A 263 -0.85 7.59 -28.41
C LEU A 263 -0.37 7.00 -27.08
N HIS A 264 0.84 7.37 -26.62
CA HIS A 264 1.36 6.92 -25.33
C HIS A 264 0.46 7.36 -24.18
N GLN A 265 0.01 8.61 -24.16
CA GLN A 265 -0.92 9.13 -23.15
C GLN A 265 -2.26 8.40 -23.18
N ALA A 266 -2.83 8.16 -24.37
CA ALA A 266 -4.05 7.36 -24.49
C ALA A 266 -3.89 5.94 -23.90
N ARG A 267 -2.72 5.32 -24.07
CA ARG A 267 -2.42 4.02 -23.46
C ARG A 267 -2.29 4.10 -21.94
N LEU A 268 -1.70 5.17 -21.40
CA LEU A 268 -1.63 5.40 -19.96
C LEU A 268 -3.03 5.64 -19.36
N ALA A 269 -3.88 6.43 -20.01
CA ALA A 269 -5.26 6.65 -19.59
C ALA A 269 -6.05 5.33 -19.59
N LEU A 270 -5.87 4.48 -20.61
CA LEU A 270 -6.47 3.15 -20.64
C LEU A 270 -5.98 2.26 -19.49
N ARG A 271 -4.71 2.34 -19.09
CA ARG A 271 -4.19 1.61 -17.92
C ARG A 271 -4.83 2.10 -16.62
N ALA A 272 -5.02 3.40 -16.47
CA ALA A 272 -5.73 3.97 -15.32
C ALA A 272 -7.18 3.47 -15.24
N LEU A 273 -7.89 3.43 -16.37
CA LEU A 273 -9.23 2.84 -16.45
C LEU A 273 -9.22 1.35 -16.09
N LYS A 274 -8.27 0.56 -16.61
CA LYS A 274 -8.12 -0.86 -16.21
C LYS A 274 -7.89 -1.03 -14.71
N MET A 275 -7.13 -0.13 -14.08
CA MET A 275 -6.96 -0.10 -12.63
C MET A 275 -8.30 0.12 -11.92
N LEU A 276 -9.11 1.08 -12.38
CA LEU A 276 -10.47 1.27 -11.85
C LEU A 276 -11.31 0.00 -12.00
N ALA A 277 -11.34 -0.63 -13.18
CA ALA A 277 -12.08 -1.88 -13.40
C ALA A 277 -11.65 -3.00 -12.44
N HIS A 278 -10.35 -3.17 -12.20
CA HIS A 278 -9.82 -4.13 -11.24
C HIS A 278 -10.29 -3.83 -9.81
N ARG A 279 -10.44 -2.55 -9.46
CA ARG A 279 -10.94 -2.14 -8.14
C ARG A 279 -12.40 -2.51 -7.90
N PHE A 280 -13.22 -2.69 -8.95
CA PHE A 280 -14.58 -3.23 -8.78
C PHE A 280 -14.53 -4.66 -8.25
N GLU A 281 -13.72 -5.51 -8.88
CA GLU A 281 -13.55 -6.91 -8.47
C GLU A 281 -12.98 -7.00 -7.04
N ALA A 282 -11.93 -6.23 -6.75
CA ALA A 282 -11.34 -6.17 -5.41
C ALA A 282 -12.31 -5.63 -4.35
N GLY A 283 -13.26 -4.78 -4.74
CA GLY A 283 -14.31 -4.23 -3.87
C GLY A 283 -15.56 -5.10 -3.76
N GLY A 284 -15.61 -6.27 -4.40
CA GLY A 284 -16.81 -7.13 -4.45
C GLY A 284 -17.97 -6.51 -5.22
N LEU A 285 -17.68 -5.58 -6.14
CA LEU A 285 -18.67 -4.96 -7.02
C LEU A 285 -18.75 -5.71 -8.35
N PRO A 286 -19.92 -5.68 -9.03
CA PRO A 286 -20.04 -6.21 -10.38
C PRO A 286 -19.04 -5.53 -11.32
N LYS A 287 -18.29 -6.32 -12.09
CA LYS A 287 -17.33 -5.80 -13.06
C LYS A 287 -18.06 -4.90 -14.07
N PRO A 288 -17.55 -3.68 -14.32
CA PRO A 288 -18.19 -2.79 -15.27
C PRO A 288 -17.94 -3.26 -16.71
N ASP A 289 -18.85 -2.88 -17.63
CA ASP A 289 -18.68 -3.16 -19.05
C ASP A 289 -17.49 -2.39 -19.64
N GLY A 290 -16.45 -3.12 -20.02
CA GLY A 290 -15.25 -2.57 -20.65
C GLY A 290 -15.29 -2.54 -22.18
N THR A 291 -16.35 -3.03 -22.80
CA THR A 291 -16.48 -3.13 -24.27
C THR A 291 -16.33 -1.76 -24.96
N PRO A 292 -16.96 -0.66 -24.48
CA PRO A 292 -16.80 0.66 -25.08
C PRO A 292 -15.34 1.15 -25.04
N LEU A 293 -14.60 0.87 -23.96
CA LEU A 293 -13.19 1.25 -23.82
C LEU A 293 -12.30 0.51 -24.81
N VAL A 294 -12.55 -0.79 -25.04
CA VAL A 294 -11.81 -1.58 -26.01
C VAL A 294 -12.06 -1.05 -27.43
N ALA A 295 -13.31 -0.69 -27.75
CA ALA A 295 -13.66 -0.09 -29.03
C ALA A 295 -12.97 1.27 -29.23
N ALA A 296 -13.03 2.16 -28.24
CA ALA A 296 -12.35 3.46 -28.24
C ALA A 296 -10.83 3.32 -28.42
N ALA A 297 -10.19 2.42 -27.65
CA ALA A 297 -8.75 2.17 -27.76
C ALA A 297 -8.34 1.64 -29.15
N ARG A 298 -9.13 0.72 -29.73
CA ARG A 298 -8.91 0.23 -31.10
C ARG A 298 -9.06 1.35 -32.12
N ARG A 299 -10.03 2.25 -31.94
CA ARG A 299 -10.25 3.40 -32.82
C ARG A 299 -9.04 4.34 -32.84
N ILE A 300 -8.55 4.74 -31.67
CA ILE A 300 -7.33 5.56 -31.52
C ILE A 300 -6.13 4.87 -32.19
N GLN A 301 -5.94 3.57 -31.92
CA GLN A 301 -4.82 2.81 -32.47
C GLN A 301 -4.87 2.68 -34.00
N ARG A 302 -6.08 2.55 -34.58
CA ARG A 302 -6.26 2.51 -36.04
C ARG A 302 -5.99 3.87 -36.67
N SER A 303 -6.54 4.95 -36.11
CA SER A 303 -6.30 6.31 -36.60
C SER A 303 -4.79 6.64 -36.59
N PHE A 304 -4.09 6.34 -35.49
CA PHE A 304 -2.64 6.49 -35.43
C PHE A 304 -1.91 5.69 -36.53
N LYS A 305 -2.26 4.41 -36.71
CA LYS A 305 -1.60 3.55 -37.72
C LYS A 305 -1.84 4.04 -39.14
N ALA A 306 -3.05 4.52 -39.44
CA ALA A 306 -3.40 5.06 -40.74
C ALA A 306 -2.60 6.34 -41.02
N ALA A 307 -2.54 7.26 -40.04
CA ALA A 307 -1.77 8.49 -40.16
C ALA A 307 -0.27 8.24 -40.35
N THR A 308 0.31 7.23 -39.68
CA THR A 308 1.74 6.91 -39.79
C THR A 308 2.05 5.85 -40.85
N ALA A 309 1.12 5.54 -41.77
CA ALA A 309 1.34 4.60 -42.87
C ALA A 309 2.09 5.29 -44.01
N CYS A 310 3.34 5.61 -43.72
CA CYS A 310 4.37 6.04 -44.64
C CYS A 310 5.68 5.36 -44.21
#